data_AF-A0AAJ6NVL3-F1
#
_entry.id   AF-A0AAJ6NVL3-F1
#
_cell.length_a   1.000
_cell.length_b   1.000
_cell.length_c   1.000
_cell.angle_alpha   90.00
_cell.angle_beta   90.00
_cell.angle_gamma   90.00
#
_symmetry.space_group_name_H-M   'P 1'
#
loop_
_entity.id
_entity.type
_entity.pdbx_description
1 polymer ?
#
loop_
_entity_poly.entity_id
_entity_poly.type
_entity_poly.pdbx_seq_one_letter_code
_entity_poly.pdbx_strand_id
1 'polypeptide(L)'
;MKFPNQTFAILTSSLSLFTVNLAVSSPAQASIVCESGTISNYSNGSLANCILGQNMTVQVYNPSSGSSNFYCQAKEYISFDEKAQFQSCRLSQDTQIRNGNSIETCPAEYRVYFSVSNDGIQSISCSL
;
A
#
# COMPACT_ATOMS: atom_id res chain seq x y z
N MET A 1 40.30 12.74 67.14
CA MET A 1 39.08 12.11 67.71
C MET A 1 37.85 12.64 66.98
N LYS A 2 36.87 11.75 66.75
CA LYS A 2 35.50 11.94 66.23
C LYS A 2 35.29 12.06 64.70
N PHE A 3 35.04 10.91 64.09
CA PHE A 3 34.15 10.76 62.93
C PHE A 3 32.69 10.98 63.33
N PRO A 4 31.87 11.48 62.42
CA PRO A 4 30.59 10.82 62.10
C PRO A 4 30.27 10.96 60.60
N ASN A 5 29.34 10.26 59.98
CA ASN A 5 28.58 9.05 60.24
C ASN A 5 27.94 8.72 58.88
N GLN A 6 27.80 7.44 58.58
CA GLN A 6 27.25 6.93 57.34
C GLN A 6 25.78 7.33 57.19
N THR A 7 25.37 7.77 56.01
CA THR A 7 23.97 7.77 55.60
C THR A 7 23.87 7.23 54.18
N PHE A 8 23.47 5.96 54.08
CA PHE A 8 23.04 5.31 52.85
C PHE A 8 21.72 5.95 52.40
N ALA A 9 21.74 6.64 51.26
CA ALA A 9 20.52 7.01 50.54
C ALA A 9 20.18 5.88 49.57
N ILE A 10 19.19 5.05 49.93
CA ILE A 10 18.63 4.03 49.04
C ILE A 10 17.68 4.75 48.07
N LEU A 11 18.10 4.92 46.83
CA LEU A 11 17.25 5.40 45.74
C LEU A 11 16.36 4.24 45.29
N THR A 12 15.10 4.24 45.73
CA THR A 12 14.08 3.33 45.21
C THR A 12 13.63 3.83 43.84
N SER A 13 14.24 3.32 42.77
CA SER A 13 13.76 3.51 41.40
C SER A 13 12.53 2.64 41.17
N SER A 14 11.34 3.26 41.21
CA SER A 14 10.11 2.61 40.75
C SER A 14 10.19 2.44 39.23
N LEU A 15 10.48 1.22 38.77
CA LEU A 15 10.33 0.79 37.39
C LEU A 15 8.83 0.71 37.09
N SER A 16 8.25 1.83 36.66
CA SER A 16 6.93 1.84 36.04
C SER A 16 7.00 1.02 34.74
N LEU A 17 6.37 -0.14 34.73
CA LEU A 17 6.21 -0.95 33.52
C LEU A 17 5.27 -0.21 32.57
N PHE A 18 5.84 0.45 31.57
CA PHE A 18 5.07 0.97 30.44
C PHE A 18 4.60 -0.21 29.60
N THR A 19 3.35 -0.64 29.79
CA THR A 19 2.65 -1.52 28.85
C THR A 19 2.33 -0.73 27.59
N VAL A 20 3.24 -0.76 26.62
CA VAL A 20 2.96 -0.26 25.28
C VAL A 20 2.08 -1.30 24.56
N ASN A 21 0.79 -1.02 24.45
CA ASN A 21 -0.09 -1.75 23.53
C ASN A 21 0.31 -1.38 22.11
N LEU A 22 1.31 -2.06 21.56
CA LEU A 22 1.59 -2.05 20.14
C LEU A 22 0.45 -2.82 19.46
N ALA A 23 -0.65 -2.13 19.18
CA ALA A 23 -1.62 -2.56 18.18
C ALA A 23 -0.94 -2.47 16.82
N VAL A 24 -0.05 -3.44 16.55
CA VAL A 24 0.51 -3.63 15.21
C VAL A 24 -0.62 -4.22 14.39
N SER A 25 -1.36 -3.35 13.69
CA SER A 25 -2.25 -3.79 12.64
C SER A 25 -1.39 -4.57 11.65
N SER A 26 -1.51 -5.91 11.64
CA SER A 26 -0.89 -6.73 10.62
C SER A 26 -1.27 -6.14 9.27
N PRO A 27 -0.31 -5.78 8.39
CA PRO A 27 -0.66 -5.34 7.06
C PRO A 27 -1.45 -6.48 6.44
N ALA A 28 -2.73 -6.25 6.14
CA ALA A 28 -3.51 -7.19 5.38
C ALA A 28 -2.77 -7.36 4.05
N GLN A 29 -2.07 -8.48 3.89
CA GLN A 29 -1.47 -8.86 2.62
C GLN A 29 -2.65 -9.13 1.70
N ALA A 30 -3.06 -8.12 0.92
CA ALA A 30 -3.99 -8.31 -0.17
C ALA A 30 -3.36 -9.37 -1.08
N SER A 31 -3.89 -10.59 -1.05
CA SER A 31 -3.41 -11.67 -1.90
C SER A 31 -3.90 -11.41 -3.31
N ILE A 32 -2.97 -11.30 -4.26
CA ILE A 32 -3.28 -11.22 -5.68
C ILE A 32 -3.37 -12.65 -6.20
N VAL A 33 -4.53 -13.02 -6.75
CA VAL A 33 -4.72 -14.32 -7.36
C VAL A 33 -4.27 -14.23 -8.82
N CYS A 34 -3.11 -14.78 -9.12
CA CYS A 34 -2.57 -14.85 -10.47
C CYS A 34 -2.86 -16.21 -11.13
N GLU A 35 -3.02 -16.21 -12.45
CA GLU A 35 -3.01 -17.43 -13.25
C GLU A 35 -1.65 -18.12 -13.18
N SER A 36 -1.66 -19.45 -13.11
CA SER A 36 -0.44 -20.25 -13.02
C SER A 36 0.46 -20.02 -14.24
N GLY A 37 1.77 -19.87 -14.00
CA GLY A 37 2.76 -19.64 -15.06
C GLY A 37 2.77 -18.23 -15.65
N THR A 38 1.97 -17.30 -15.14
CA THR A 38 1.90 -15.91 -15.65
C THR A 38 2.65 -14.90 -14.79
N ILE A 39 3.13 -15.31 -13.62
CA ILE A 39 3.85 -14.47 -12.67
C ILE A 39 5.22 -14.10 -13.25
N SER A 40 5.47 -12.80 -13.35
CA SER A 40 6.78 -12.22 -13.61
C SER A 40 7.21 -11.40 -12.41
N ASN A 41 8.46 -11.56 -11.99
CA ASN A 41 9.04 -10.83 -10.85
C ASN A 41 10.19 -9.93 -11.31
N TYR A 42 10.43 -8.86 -10.57
CA TYR A 42 11.65 -8.08 -10.66
C TYR A 42 12.83 -8.86 -10.02
N SER A 43 14.06 -8.40 -10.27
CA SER A 43 15.28 -9.01 -9.72
C SER A 43 15.32 -9.02 -8.19
N ASN A 44 14.59 -8.11 -7.53
CA ASN A 44 14.46 -8.06 -6.07
C ASN A 44 13.40 -9.03 -5.51
N GLY A 45 12.77 -9.84 -6.36
CA GLY A 45 11.74 -10.82 -5.99
C GLY A 45 10.33 -10.25 -5.86
N SER A 46 10.13 -8.93 -5.99
CA SER A 46 8.79 -8.34 -6.01
C SER A 46 8.03 -8.72 -7.28
N LEU A 47 6.71 -8.86 -7.16
CA LEU A 47 5.82 -9.12 -8.29
C LEU A 47 5.86 -7.93 -9.25
N ALA A 48 6.21 -8.16 -10.51
CA ALA A 48 6.20 -7.14 -11.56
C ALA A 48 4.85 -7.12 -12.28
N ASN A 49 4.37 -8.28 -12.72
CA ASN A 49 3.06 -8.43 -13.32
C ASN A 49 2.59 -9.89 -13.26
N CYS A 50 1.29 -10.08 -13.44
CA CYS A 50 0.70 -11.38 -13.74
C CYS A 50 -0.65 -11.20 -14.44
N ILE A 51 -1.21 -12.29 -14.97
CA ILE A 51 -2.60 -12.33 -15.41
C ILE A 51 -3.47 -12.64 -14.20
N LEU A 52 -4.51 -11.85 -13.97
CA LEU A 52 -5.44 -12.05 -12.85
C LEU A 52 -6.29 -13.31 -13.05
N GLY A 53 -6.40 -14.15 -12.01
CA GLY A 53 -7.27 -15.32 -12.04
C GLY A 53 -8.73 -15.04 -11.74
N GLN A 54 -9.02 -13.92 -11.08
CA GLN A 54 -10.36 -13.45 -10.75
C GLN A 54 -10.42 -11.92 -10.77
N ASN A 55 -11.63 -11.37 -10.87
CA ASN A 55 -11.83 -9.93 -10.71
C ASN A 55 -11.37 -9.52 -9.31
N MET A 56 -10.70 -8.38 -9.19
CA MET A 56 -10.25 -7.86 -7.90
C MET A 56 -10.45 -6.36 -7.80
N THR A 57 -10.59 -5.86 -6.57
CA THR A 57 -10.60 -4.42 -6.30
C THR A 57 -9.25 -4.02 -5.72
N VAL A 58 -8.56 -3.10 -6.38
CA VAL A 58 -7.33 -2.49 -5.88
C VAL A 58 -7.69 -1.14 -5.28
N GLN A 59 -7.40 -0.96 -4.00
CA GLN A 59 -7.51 0.35 -3.36
C GLN A 59 -6.15 1.03 -3.35
N VAL A 60 -6.07 2.24 -3.89
CA VAL A 60 -4.91 3.12 -3.76
C VAL A 60 -5.27 4.32 -2.90
N TYR A 61 -4.34 4.79 -2.07
CA TYR A 61 -4.55 5.96 -1.23
C TYR A 61 -3.70 7.14 -1.70
N ASN A 62 -4.36 8.27 -1.92
CA ASN A 62 -3.73 9.56 -2.18
C ASN A 62 -4.02 10.52 -1.02
N PRO A 63 -3.00 11.14 -0.39
CA PRO A 63 -3.21 12.12 0.68
C PRO A 63 -4.10 13.32 0.29
N SER A 64 -4.13 13.70 -0.98
CA SER A 64 -4.86 14.86 -1.49
C SER A 64 -6.27 14.53 -2.00
N SER A 65 -6.52 13.31 -2.48
CA SER A 65 -7.82 12.91 -3.05
C SER A 65 -8.52 11.76 -2.33
N GLY A 66 -7.89 11.17 -1.32
CA GLY A 66 -8.42 10.04 -0.54
C GLY A 66 -8.15 8.69 -1.21
N SER A 67 -8.93 7.68 -0.83
CA SER A 67 -8.84 6.35 -1.42
C SER A 67 -9.59 6.27 -2.74
N SER A 68 -8.95 5.70 -3.76
CA SER A 68 -9.57 5.32 -5.04
C SER A 68 -9.61 3.80 -5.15
N ASN A 69 -10.72 3.27 -5.66
CA ASN A 69 -10.89 1.82 -5.88
C ASN A 69 -10.92 1.55 -7.38
N PHE A 70 -10.06 0.64 -7.85
CA PHE A 70 -10.02 0.18 -9.24
C PHE A 70 -10.48 -1.26 -9.32
N TYR A 71 -11.49 -1.52 -10.13
CA TYR A 71 -12.07 -2.84 -10.32
C TYR A 71 -11.34 -3.52 -11.48
N CYS A 72 -10.28 -4.26 -11.18
CA CYS A 72 -9.46 -4.93 -12.18
C CYS A 72 -10.12 -6.21 -12.70
N GLN A 73 -10.09 -6.37 -14.02
CA GLN A 73 -10.70 -7.49 -14.74
C GLN A 73 -9.87 -8.78 -14.64
N ALA A 74 -10.55 -9.92 -14.44
CA ALA A 74 -9.95 -11.24 -14.56
C ALA A 74 -9.43 -11.49 -15.97
N LYS A 75 -8.45 -12.40 -16.09
CA LYS A 75 -7.81 -12.81 -17.35
C LYS A 75 -7.08 -11.65 -18.07
N GLU A 76 -6.84 -10.55 -17.37
CA GLU A 76 -6.09 -9.40 -17.85
C GLU A 76 -4.85 -9.16 -16.98
N TYR A 77 -3.87 -8.47 -17.54
CA TYR A 77 -2.62 -8.14 -16.83
C TYR A 77 -2.83 -7.05 -15.78
N ILE A 78 -2.39 -7.35 -14.55
CA ILE A 78 -2.10 -6.38 -13.51
C ILE A 78 -0.58 -6.16 -13.43
N SER A 79 -0.15 -4.92 -13.20
CA SER A 79 1.28 -4.57 -13.08
C SER A 79 1.57 -3.76 -11.82
N PHE A 80 2.79 -3.89 -11.35
CA PHE A 80 3.33 -3.23 -10.16
C PHE A 80 4.72 -2.67 -10.46
N ASP A 81 5.20 -1.74 -9.63
CA ASP A 81 6.58 -1.25 -9.68
C ASP A 81 7.54 -2.15 -8.87
N GLU A 82 8.83 -1.85 -8.91
CA GLU A 82 9.87 -2.60 -8.16
C GLU A 82 9.67 -2.54 -6.63
N LYS A 83 8.82 -1.66 -6.13
CA LYS A 83 8.45 -1.54 -4.71
C LYS A 83 7.12 -2.25 -4.40
N ALA A 84 6.61 -3.07 -5.34
CA ALA A 84 5.32 -3.75 -5.28
C ALA A 84 4.11 -2.80 -5.15
N GLN A 85 4.22 -1.55 -5.62
CA GLN A 85 3.10 -0.62 -5.70
C GLN A 85 2.33 -0.83 -6.99
N PHE A 86 1.00 -0.76 -6.92
CA PHE A 86 0.14 -0.89 -8.09
C PHE A 86 0.52 0.12 -9.18
N GLN A 87 0.63 -0.34 -10.43
CA GLN A 87 0.88 0.53 -11.59
C GLN A 87 -0.25 0.51 -12.59
N SER A 88 -0.83 -0.65 -12.92
CA SER A 88 -1.91 -0.67 -13.90
C SER A 88 -2.76 -1.93 -13.85
N CYS A 89 -4.01 -1.82 -14.30
CA CYS A 89 -4.85 -2.95 -14.68
C CYS A 89 -5.92 -2.52 -15.68
N ARG A 90 -6.49 -3.49 -16.40
CA ARG A 90 -7.70 -3.27 -17.21
C ARG A 90 -8.93 -3.30 -16.31
N LEU A 91 -9.85 -2.36 -16.50
CA LEU A 91 -11.05 -2.23 -15.67
C LEU A 91 -12.17 -3.18 -16.11
N SER A 92 -12.86 -3.79 -15.15
CA SER A 92 -14.08 -4.57 -15.37
C SER A 92 -15.36 -3.73 -15.39
N GLN A 93 -15.30 -2.49 -14.92
CA GLN A 93 -16.42 -1.55 -14.86
C GLN A 93 -15.92 -0.10 -14.84
N ASP A 94 -16.82 0.81 -15.20
CA ASP A 94 -16.57 2.25 -15.11
C ASP A 94 -16.11 2.64 -13.70
N THR A 95 -15.08 3.47 -13.65
CA THR A 95 -14.48 3.95 -12.40
C THR A 95 -14.27 5.45 -12.46
N GLN A 96 -14.58 6.16 -11.39
CA GLN A 96 -14.27 7.58 -11.27
C GLN A 96 -12.82 7.76 -10.82
N ILE A 97 -12.07 8.54 -11.57
CA ILE A 97 -10.72 8.99 -11.24
C ILE A 97 -10.80 10.43 -10.77
N ARG A 98 -10.18 10.73 -9.63
CA ARG A 98 -10.12 12.09 -9.08
C ARG A 98 -8.70 12.63 -9.15
N ASN A 99 -8.50 13.66 -9.96
CA ASN A 99 -7.24 14.37 -10.12
C ASN A 99 -7.39 15.78 -9.52
N GLY A 100 -7.16 15.90 -8.22
CA GLY A 100 -7.41 17.13 -7.46
C GLY A 100 -8.91 17.47 -7.43
N ASN A 101 -9.29 18.52 -8.17
CA ASN A 101 -10.67 19.00 -8.24
C ASN A 101 -11.44 18.47 -9.47
N SER A 102 -10.77 17.83 -10.43
CA SER A 102 -11.44 17.19 -11.55
C SER A 102 -11.82 15.74 -11.21
N ILE A 103 -12.99 15.34 -11.71
CA ILE A 103 -13.45 13.96 -11.69
C ILE A 103 -13.65 13.57 -13.16
N GLU A 104 -13.03 12.46 -13.55
CA GLU A 104 -13.13 11.86 -14.87
C GLU A 104 -13.67 10.43 -14.73
N THR A 105 -14.53 10.02 -15.65
CA THR A 105 -14.96 8.61 -15.72
C THR A 105 -14.00 7.85 -16.63
N CYS A 106 -13.32 6.85 -16.09
CA CYS A 106 -12.57 5.87 -16.86
C CYS A 106 -13.50 4.70 -17.19
N PRO A 107 -13.84 4.47 -18.47
CA PRO A 107 -14.79 3.43 -18.85
C PRO A 107 -14.30 2.02 -18.52
N ALA A 108 -15.23 1.07 -18.44
CA ALA A 108 -14.91 -0.35 -18.46
C ALA A 108 -14.00 -0.69 -19.66
N GLU A 109 -13.21 -1.74 -19.52
CA GLU A 109 -12.25 -2.23 -20.51
C GLU A 109 -11.06 -1.30 -20.81
N TYR A 110 -11.03 -0.08 -20.29
CA TYR A 110 -9.85 0.78 -20.36
C TYR A 110 -8.80 0.33 -19.34
N ARG A 111 -7.54 0.64 -19.62
CA ARG A 111 -6.45 0.47 -18.67
C ARG A 111 -6.28 1.72 -17.84
N VAL A 112 -6.33 1.55 -16.52
CA VAL A 112 -5.92 2.60 -15.58
C VAL A 112 -4.44 2.50 -15.33
N TYR A 113 -3.77 3.64 -15.26
CA TYR A 113 -2.36 3.76 -14.91
C TYR A 113 -2.23 4.61 -13.66
N PHE A 114 -1.43 4.12 -12.72
CA PHE A 114 -1.09 4.77 -11.48
C PHE A 114 0.42 4.97 -11.44
N SER A 115 0.85 6.16 -11.06
CA SER A 115 2.27 6.47 -10.88
C SER A 115 2.45 7.42 -9.71
N VAL A 116 3.59 7.33 -9.03
CA VAL A 116 4.01 8.25 -7.99
C VAL A 116 5.35 8.85 -8.42
N SER A 117 5.43 10.17 -8.52
CA SER A 117 6.68 10.85 -8.83
C SER A 117 7.66 10.76 -7.65
N ASN A 118 8.92 11.11 -7.90
CA ASN A 118 9.94 11.17 -6.83
C ASN A 118 9.58 12.19 -5.73
N ASP A 119 8.79 13.20 -6.06
CA ASP A 119 8.29 14.21 -5.11
C ASP A 119 7.03 13.73 -4.36
N GLY A 120 6.61 12.47 -4.58
CA GLY A 120 5.43 11.87 -3.94
C GLY A 120 4.10 12.26 -4.59
N ILE A 121 4.13 12.97 -5.72
CA ILE A 121 2.91 13.37 -6.44
C ILE A 121 2.37 12.14 -7.16
N GLN A 122 1.15 11.74 -6.81
CA GLN A 122 0.47 10.64 -7.48
C GLN A 122 -0.29 11.16 -8.70
N SER A 123 -0.24 10.40 -9.79
CA SER A 123 -0.98 10.68 -11.02
C SER A 123 -1.73 9.43 -11.46
N ILE A 124 -2.99 9.62 -11.83
CA ILE A 124 -3.86 8.56 -12.34
C ILE A 124 -4.32 8.98 -13.74
N SER A 125 -4.12 8.10 -14.71
CA SER A 125 -4.61 8.27 -16.08
C SER A 125 -5.34 7.03 -16.58
N CYS A 126 -6.11 7.21 -17.65
CA CYS A 126 -6.91 6.17 -18.27
C CYS A 126 -6.66 6.18 -19.78
N SER A 127 -6.42 5.02 -20.38
CA SER A 127 -6.36 4.88 -21.84
C SER A 127 -6.90 3.52 -22.29
N LEU A 128 -7.31 3.43 -23.55
CA LEU A 128 -7.66 2.16 -24.18
C LEU A 128 -6.42 1.27 -24.32
#